data_AF-A0AAE4D5F2-F1
#
_entry.id   AF-A0AAE4D5F2-F1
#
_cell.length_a   1.000
_cell.length_b   1.000
_cell.length_c   1.000
_cell.angle_alpha   90.00
_cell.angle_beta   90.00
_cell.angle_gamma   90.00
#
_symmetry.space_group_name_H-M   'P 1'
#
loop_
_entity.id
_entity.type
_entity.pdbx_description
1 polymer ?
#
loop_
_entity_poly.entity_id
_entity_poly.type
_entity_poly.pdbx_seq_one_letter_code
_entity_poly.pdbx_strand_id
1 'polypeptide(L)'
;MLRGVATDPERLAALARVAAPARRLLVPEPLRFLYLGRHHVGQRWWVTGLDGEHEPATFGDALHAVEQFADGACEQWGAAPLLIGHGQGGELALALALLLGDRVGGVAAIDAALPRVPGWELPAPALAGLPVLLLPGAQPPREL
;
A
#
# COMPACT_ATOMS: atom_id res chain seq x y z
N MET A 1 7.91 -1.64 -0.73
CA MET A 1 7.49 -0.22 -0.82
C MET A 1 6.44 -0.10 -1.91
N LEU A 2 5.23 0.33 -1.55
CA LEU A 2 4.04 0.34 -2.39
C LEU A 2 3.70 1.78 -2.75
N ARG A 3 3.74 2.13 -4.03
CA ARG A 3 3.52 3.52 -4.47
C ARG A 3 2.04 3.81 -4.76
N GLY A 4 1.58 5.00 -4.45
CA GLY A 4 0.30 5.52 -4.94
C GLY A 4 0.44 6.18 -6.32
N VAL A 5 -0.69 6.61 -6.90
CA VAL A 5 -0.76 7.21 -8.25
C VAL A 5 0.16 8.42 -8.41
N ALA A 6 0.14 9.35 -7.45
CA ALA A 6 0.92 10.59 -7.49
C ALA A 6 2.35 10.44 -6.95
N THR A 7 2.82 9.22 -6.72
CA THR A 7 4.11 8.99 -6.06
C THR A 7 5.23 8.91 -7.08
N ASP A 8 6.27 9.72 -6.88
CA ASP A 8 7.54 9.53 -7.55
C ASP A 8 8.27 8.30 -6.96
N PRO A 9 8.40 7.21 -7.73
CA PRO A 9 9.02 5.98 -7.24
C PRO A 9 10.50 6.15 -6.95
N GLU A 10 11.22 6.99 -7.70
CA GLU A 10 12.65 7.18 -7.52
C GLU A 10 12.95 7.95 -6.26
N ARG A 11 12.19 9.02 -6.00
CA ARG A 11 12.35 9.84 -4.79
C ARG A 11 12.11 9.03 -3.53
N LEU A 12 11.02 8.28 -3.48
CA LEU A 12 10.69 7.49 -2.29
C LEU A 12 11.65 6.30 -2.11
N ALA A 13 12.13 5.70 -3.20
CA ALA A 13 13.18 4.68 -3.15
C ALA A 13 14.53 5.23 -2.67
N ALA A 14 14.92 6.42 -3.13
CA ALA A 14 16.13 7.10 -2.68
C ALA A 14 16.08 7.39 -1.17
N LEU A 15 14.95 7.90 -0.68
CA LEU A 15 14.75 8.13 0.75
C LEU A 15 14.86 6.83 1.56
N ALA A 16 14.22 5.75 1.11
CA ALA A 16 14.27 4.46 1.79
C ALA A 16 15.70 3.89 1.88
N ARG A 17 16.50 4.04 0.82
CA ARG A 17 17.90 3.61 0.81
C ARG A 17 18.78 4.41 1.78
N VAL A 18 18.50 5.71 1.95
CA VAL A 18 19.23 6.55 2.91
C VAL A 18 18.80 6.27 4.35
N ALA A 19 17.51 6.10 4.60
CA ALA A 19 16.98 5.87 5.94
C ALA A 19 17.32 4.49 6.50
N ALA A 20 17.44 3.49 5.63
CA ALA A 20 17.70 2.11 6.02
C ALA A 20 18.72 1.44 5.07
N PRO A 21 19.99 1.88 5.04
CA PRO A 21 20.98 1.44 4.05
C PRO A 21 21.34 -0.05 4.17
N ALA A 22 21.16 -0.64 5.34
CA ALA A 22 21.38 -2.07 5.57
C ALA A 22 20.17 -2.95 5.19
N ARG A 23 19.04 -2.35 4.78
CA ARG A 23 17.83 -3.09 4.41
C ARG A 23 17.73 -3.25 2.90
N ARG A 24 17.18 -4.39 2.47
CA ARG A 24 16.82 -4.63 1.07
C ARG A 24 15.55 -3.85 0.75
N LEU A 25 15.60 -3.06 -0.31
CA LEU A 25 14.44 -2.32 -0.79
C LEU A 25 13.81 -3.07 -1.97
N LEU A 26 12.52 -3.35 -1.85
CA LEU A 26 11.70 -3.92 -2.91
C LEU A 26 10.61 -2.93 -3.29
N VAL A 27 10.44 -2.70 -4.60
CA VAL A 27 9.48 -1.73 -5.14
C VAL A 27 8.67 -2.42 -6.25
N PRO A 28 7.59 -3.15 -5.92
CA PRO A 28 6.72 -3.72 -6.95
C PRO A 28 5.98 -2.62 -7.71
N GLU A 29 5.74 -2.87 -9.00
CA GLU A 29 4.92 -1.97 -9.82
C GLU A 29 3.43 -2.25 -9.64
N PRO A 30 2.56 -1.22 -9.64
CA PRO A 30 1.13 -1.40 -9.68
C PRO A 30 0.68 -2.04 -10.99
N LEU A 31 -0.32 -2.91 -10.89
CA LEU A 31 -0.73 -3.81 -11.97
C LEU A 31 -1.54 -3.14 -13.09
N ARG A 32 -2.06 -1.93 -12.87
CA ARG A 32 -3.07 -1.34 -13.75
C ARG A 32 -2.63 0.01 -14.29
N PHE A 33 -2.86 0.22 -15.57
CA PHE A 33 -2.66 1.52 -16.19
C PHE A 33 -3.78 2.49 -15.80
N LEU A 34 -3.39 3.74 -15.62
CA LEU A 34 -4.25 4.89 -15.43
C LEU A 34 -4.28 5.68 -16.73
N TYR A 35 -5.48 5.95 -17.22
CA TYR A 35 -5.72 6.74 -18.42
C TYR A 35 -6.52 7.99 -18.11
N LEU A 36 -6.15 9.10 -18.74
CA LEU A 36 -6.96 10.30 -18.85
C LEU A 36 -7.43 10.42 -20.31
N GLY A 37 -8.70 10.08 -20.56
CA GLY A 37 -9.19 9.87 -21.92
C GLY A 37 -8.47 8.69 -22.60
N ARG A 38 -7.73 8.96 -23.68
CA ARG A 38 -6.92 7.95 -24.40
C ARG A 38 -5.43 7.98 -24.03
N HIS A 39 -5.02 8.88 -23.14
CA HIS A 39 -3.61 9.06 -22.78
C HIS A 39 -3.27 8.28 -21.51
N HIS A 40 -2.21 7.46 -21.57
CA HIS A 40 -1.64 6.81 -20.40
C HIS A 40 -0.92 7.86 -19.54
N VAL A 41 -1.31 7.96 -18.27
CA VAL A 41 -0.81 8.99 -17.33
C VAL A 41 -0.17 8.39 -16.08
N GLY A 42 -0.12 7.07 -15.96
CA GLY A 42 0.56 6.40 -14.85
C GLY A 42 -0.01 5.01 -14.55
N GLN A 43 0.33 4.48 -13.38
CA GLN A 43 -0.18 3.19 -12.90
C GLN A 43 -0.83 3.34 -11.53
N ARG A 44 -1.79 2.44 -11.26
CA ARG A 44 -2.57 2.36 -10.03
C ARG A 44 -2.74 0.90 -9.61
N TRP A 45 -3.00 0.67 -8.33
CA TRP A 45 -3.22 -0.68 -7.82
C TRP A 45 -4.64 -1.15 -8.10
N TRP A 46 -5.61 -0.28 -7.81
CA TRP A 46 -7.03 -0.58 -7.89
C TRP A 46 -7.80 0.61 -8.50
N VAL A 47 -9.00 0.35 -8.99
CA VAL A 47 -9.87 1.33 -9.64
C VAL A 47 -10.90 1.87 -8.65
N THR A 48 -11.14 3.17 -8.64
CA THR A 48 -12.22 3.77 -7.86
C THR A 48 -13.54 3.65 -8.60
N GLY A 49 -14.59 3.21 -7.91
CA GLY A 49 -15.97 3.28 -8.38
C GLY A 49 -16.47 4.72 -8.50
N LEU A 50 -17.69 4.87 -9.03
CA LEU A 50 -18.30 6.18 -9.25
C LEU A 50 -18.48 6.98 -7.96
N ASP A 51 -18.75 6.30 -6.85
CA ASP A 51 -19.02 6.92 -5.54
C ASP A 51 -17.74 7.16 -4.72
N GLY A 52 -16.56 7.01 -5.32
CA GLY A 52 -15.28 7.15 -4.62
C GLY A 52 -14.85 5.91 -3.83
N GLU A 53 -15.67 4.85 -3.83
CA GLU A 53 -15.36 3.58 -3.18
C GLU A 53 -14.33 2.76 -3.97
N HIS A 54 -13.65 1.85 -3.29
CA HIS A 54 -12.75 0.91 -3.93
C HIS A 54 -13.57 -0.07 -4.77
N GLU A 55 -13.24 -0.25 -6.04
CA GLU A 55 -13.85 -1.31 -6.83
C GLU A 55 -13.32 -2.68 -6.31
N PRO A 56 -14.21 -3.58 -5.83
CA PRO A 56 -13.79 -4.75 -5.07
C PRO A 56 -12.87 -5.72 -5.81
N ALA A 57 -13.13 -6.00 -7.10
CA ALA A 57 -12.36 -6.99 -7.83
C ALA A 57 -10.91 -6.51 -8.02
N THR A 58 -10.74 -5.26 -8.45
CA THR A 58 -9.41 -4.69 -8.69
C THR A 58 -8.62 -4.46 -7.42
N PHE A 59 -9.30 -4.16 -6.30
CA PHE A 59 -8.67 -4.11 -4.99
C PHE A 59 -8.20 -5.48 -4.52
N GLY A 60 -9.05 -6.51 -4.63
CA GLY A 60 -8.71 -7.89 -4.27
C GLY A 60 -7.52 -8.43 -5.05
N ASP A 61 -7.49 -8.22 -6.37
CA ASP A 61 -6.36 -8.60 -7.23
C ASP A 61 -5.04 -7.95 -6.78
N ALA A 62 -5.08 -6.65 -6.48
CA ALA A 62 -3.91 -5.91 -6.04
C ALA A 62 -3.42 -6.40 -4.66
N LEU A 63 -4.36 -6.66 -3.75
CA LEU A 63 -4.07 -7.17 -2.42
C LEU A 63 -3.39 -8.54 -2.49
N HIS A 64 -3.96 -9.46 -3.28
CA HIS A 64 -3.41 -10.80 -3.47
C HIS A 64 -2.02 -10.79 -4.14
N ALA A 65 -1.80 -9.91 -5.11
CA ALA A 65 -0.49 -9.80 -5.75
C ALA A 65 0.59 -9.28 -4.80
N VAL A 66 0.25 -8.31 -3.94
CA VAL A 66 1.20 -7.79 -2.94
C VAL A 66 1.41 -8.77 -1.80
N GLU A 67 0.39 -9.54 -1.39
CA GLU A 67 0.53 -10.65 -0.43
C GLU A 67 1.56 -11.67 -0.94
N GLN A 68 1.39 -12.18 -2.17
CA GLN A 68 2.34 -13.12 -2.76
C GLN A 68 3.77 -12.56 -2.83
N PHE A 69 3.89 -11.26 -3.12
CA PHE A 69 5.19 -10.60 -3.13
C PHE A 69 5.83 -10.52 -1.73
N ALA A 70 5.02 -10.28 -0.69
CA ALA A 70 5.47 -10.24 0.69
C ALA A 70 5.85 -11.64 1.21
N ASP A 71 5.05 -12.66 0.90
CA ASP A 71 5.33 -14.05 1.25
C ASP A 71 6.60 -14.54 0.56
N GLY A 72 6.75 -14.31 -0.75
CA GLY A 72 7.97 -14.66 -1.48
C GLY A 72 9.22 -13.95 -0.94
N ALA A 73 9.07 -12.71 -0.47
CA ALA A 73 10.15 -11.99 0.21
C ALA A 73 10.51 -12.64 1.56
N CYS A 74 9.51 -13.00 2.35
CA CYS A 74 9.70 -13.66 3.64
C CYS A 74 10.39 -15.03 3.45
N GLU A 75 9.96 -15.83 2.47
CA GLU A 75 10.57 -17.12 2.13
C GLU A 75 12.03 -16.95 1.67
N GLN A 76 12.30 -15.96 0.82
CA GLN A 76 13.64 -15.76 0.26
C GLN A 76 14.65 -15.25 1.30
N TRP A 77 14.22 -14.46 2.29
CA TRP A 77 15.13 -13.78 3.22
C TRP A 77 14.94 -14.15 4.69
N GLY A 78 13.98 -15.02 5.02
CA GLY A 78 13.74 -15.54 6.36
C GLY A 78 13.29 -14.48 7.37
N ALA A 79 12.68 -13.38 6.93
CA ALA A 79 12.27 -12.28 7.79
C ALA A 79 10.99 -11.62 7.28
N ALA A 80 10.09 -11.31 8.22
CA ALA A 80 8.87 -10.56 7.94
C ALA A 80 9.19 -9.17 7.37
N PRO A 81 8.61 -8.78 6.21
CA PRO A 81 8.93 -7.52 5.57
C PRO A 81 8.32 -6.33 6.32
N LEU A 82 8.96 -5.17 6.22
CA LEU A 82 8.35 -3.88 6.56
C LEU A 82 7.58 -3.38 5.34
N LEU A 83 6.29 -3.10 5.51
CA LEU A 83 5.46 -2.54 4.45
C LEU A 83 5.47 -1.01 4.55
N ILE A 84 5.92 -0.35 3.49
CA ILE A 84 5.89 1.12 3.40
C ILE A 84 5.02 1.46 2.20
N GLY A 85 4.00 2.29 2.37
CA GLY A 85 3.12 2.66 1.27
C GLY A 85 2.65 4.10 1.30
N HIS A 86 2.39 4.66 0.11
CA HIS A 86 1.84 6.00 -0.08
C HIS A 86 0.51 5.95 -0.85
N GLY A 87 -0.50 6.74 -0.47
CA GLY A 87 -1.82 6.73 -1.13
C GLY A 87 -2.41 5.32 -1.22
N GLN A 88 -2.82 4.90 -2.42
CA GLN A 88 -3.30 3.52 -2.67
C GLN A 88 -2.34 2.43 -2.18
N GLY A 89 -1.02 2.65 -2.29
CA GLY A 89 -0.04 1.69 -1.79
C GLY A 89 -0.01 1.62 -0.26
N GLY A 90 -0.31 2.74 0.43
CA GLY A 90 -0.45 2.78 1.88
C GLY A 90 -1.69 2.04 2.36
N GLU A 91 -2.81 2.15 1.65
CA GLU A 91 -4.04 1.42 1.97
C GLU A 91 -3.86 -0.10 1.82
N LEU A 92 -3.16 -0.55 0.77
CA LEU A 92 -2.78 -1.96 0.61
C LEU A 92 -1.86 -2.41 1.74
N ALA A 93 -0.88 -1.59 2.12
CA ALA A 93 0.02 -1.92 3.23
C ALA A 93 -0.75 -2.11 4.55
N LEU A 94 -1.74 -1.25 4.82
CA LEU A 94 -2.60 -1.34 6.00
C LEU A 94 -3.54 -2.56 5.94
N ALA A 95 -4.14 -2.83 4.78
CA ALA A 95 -4.99 -4.00 4.57
C ALA A 95 -4.21 -5.31 4.84
N LEU A 96 -2.99 -5.41 4.30
CA LEU A 96 -2.13 -6.56 4.52
C LEU A 96 -1.67 -6.66 5.97
N ALA A 97 -1.35 -5.56 6.64
CA ALA A 97 -1.03 -5.58 8.06
C ALA A 97 -2.17 -6.17 8.92
N LEU A 98 -3.43 -5.88 8.57
CA LEU A 98 -4.59 -6.46 9.24
C LEU A 98 -4.81 -7.95 8.93
N LEU A 99 -4.55 -8.37 7.69
CA LEU A 99 -4.79 -9.74 7.23
C LEU A 99 -3.66 -10.70 7.59
N LEU A 100 -2.42 -10.22 7.52
CA LEU A 100 -1.21 -11.03 7.64
C LEU A 100 -0.64 -11.03 9.07
N GLY A 101 -0.97 -10.03 9.90
CA GLY A 101 -0.58 -9.97 11.30
C GLY A 101 0.93 -10.09 11.51
N ASP A 102 1.35 -11.17 12.16
CA ASP A 102 2.73 -11.49 12.51
C ASP A 102 3.64 -11.82 11.31
N ARG A 103 3.07 -12.08 10.14
CA ARG A 103 3.83 -12.24 8.89
C ARG A 103 4.37 -10.92 8.35
N VAL A 104 3.99 -9.78 8.94
CA VAL A 104 4.51 -8.45 8.60
C VAL A 104 5.32 -7.92 9.79
N GLY A 105 6.50 -7.34 9.53
CA GLY A 105 7.38 -6.82 10.58
C GLY A 105 6.98 -5.42 11.08
N GLY A 106 6.08 -4.75 10.37
CA GLY A 106 5.59 -3.41 10.66
C GLY A 106 5.06 -2.73 9.40
N VAL A 107 4.29 -1.65 9.59
CA VAL A 107 3.72 -0.87 8.49
C VAL A 107 3.93 0.63 8.68
N ALA A 108 4.31 1.33 7.61
CA ALA A 108 4.29 2.78 7.51
C ALA A 108 3.40 3.20 6.33
N ALA A 109 2.30 3.89 6.63
CA ALA A 109 1.34 4.36 5.64
C ALA A 109 1.33 5.88 5.58
N ILE A 110 1.55 6.42 4.38
CA ILE A 110 1.68 7.85 4.11
C ILE A 110 0.51 8.29 3.24
N ASP A 111 -0.22 9.32 3.66
CA ASP A 111 -1.39 9.85 2.96
C ASP A 111 -2.38 8.74 2.58
N ALA A 112 -2.70 7.88 3.55
CA ALA A 112 -3.51 6.69 3.35
C ALA A 112 -4.44 6.46 4.54
N ALA A 113 -5.54 5.74 4.29
CA ALA A 113 -6.50 5.33 5.30
C ALA A 113 -6.73 3.82 5.24
N LEU A 114 -7.49 3.29 6.18
CA LEU A 114 -8.01 1.93 6.02
C LEU A 114 -8.96 1.89 4.81
N PRO A 115 -8.81 0.89 3.92
CA PRO A 115 -9.65 0.79 2.74
C PRO A 115 -11.11 0.54 3.13
N ARG A 116 -12.01 1.10 2.32
CA ARG A 116 -13.46 0.84 2.37
C ARG A 116 -13.85 0.14 1.09
N VAL A 117 -13.98 -1.18 1.14
CA VAL A 117 -14.32 -2.00 -0.03
C VAL A 117 -15.74 -2.56 0.18
N PRO A 118 -16.67 -2.31 -0.75
CA PRO A 118 -18.03 -2.82 -0.66
C PRO A 118 -18.07 -4.33 -0.46
N GLY A 119 -18.85 -4.78 0.53
CA GLY A 119 -19.01 -6.19 0.87
C GLY A 119 -17.81 -6.82 1.60
N TRP A 120 -16.76 -6.06 1.91
CA TRP A 120 -15.66 -6.54 2.72
C TRP A 120 -15.73 -5.94 4.12
N GLU A 121 -15.82 -6.81 5.13
CA GLU A 121 -15.66 -6.43 6.52
C GLU A 121 -14.19 -6.53 6.90
N LEU A 122 -13.64 -5.44 7.46
CA LEU A 122 -12.28 -5.45 7.98
C LEU A 122 -12.18 -6.51 9.09
N PRO A 123 -11.21 -7.42 9.03
CA PRO A 123 -11.04 -8.43 10.06
C PRO A 123 -10.76 -7.76 11.41
N ALA A 124 -11.20 -8.40 12.50
CA ALA A 124 -10.87 -7.94 13.84
C ALA A 124 -9.33 -7.85 13.95
N PRO A 125 -8.79 -6.71 14.43
CA PRO A 125 -7.35 -6.46 14.35
C PRO A 125 -6.58 -7.45 15.23
N ALA A 126 -5.96 -8.45 14.60
CA ALA A 126 -4.93 -9.28 15.22
C ALA A 126 -3.56 -8.60 15.05
N LEU A 127 -3.48 -7.33 15.45
CA LEU A 127 -2.25 -6.55 15.27
C LEU A 127 -1.13 -6.99 16.22
N ALA A 128 -1.39 -7.75 17.29
CA ALA A 128 -0.37 -8.44 18.11
C ALA A 128 0.92 -7.63 18.47
N GLY A 129 0.83 -6.30 18.63
CA GLY A 129 1.99 -5.44 18.89
C GLY A 129 2.78 -4.99 17.64
N LEU A 130 2.24 -5.19 16.44
CA LEU A 130 2.77 -4.77 15.15
C LEU A 130 3.04 -3.25 15.18
N PRO A 131 4.27 -2.81 14.88
CA PRO A 131 4.57 -1.39 14.75
C PRO A 131 3.82 -0.77 13.58
N VAL A 132 3.03 0.27 13.84
CA VAL A 132 2.27 1.03 12.84
C VAL A 132 2.66 2.51 12.91
N LEU A 133 3.04 3.08 11.77
CA LEU A 133 3.24 4.52 11.59
C LEU A 133 2.24 5.05 10.56
N LEU A 134 1.40 6.00 10.98
CA LEU A 134 0.49 6.73 10.10
C LEU A 134 1.00 8.15 9.92
N LEU A 135 1.27 8.53 8.68
CA LEU A 135 1.72 9.86 8.29
C LEU A 135 0.61 10.50 7.45
N PRO A 136 -0.21 11.39 8.01
CA PRO A 136 -1.24 12.07 7.24
C PRO A 136 -0.61 12.93 6.14
N GLY A 137 -1.22 12.94 4.95
CA GLY A 137 -0.88 13.90 3.91
C GLY A 137 -1.33 15.32 4.30
N ALA A 138 -0.87 16.31 3.53
CA ALA A 138 -1.38 17.67 3.67
C ALA A 138 -2.87 17.69 3.31
N GLN A 139 -3.76 17.79 4.30
CA GLN A 139 -5.16 18.10 4.02
C GLN A 139 -5.23 19.53 3.45
N PRO A 140 -5.89 19.76 2.29
CA PRO A 140 -6.32 21.11 1.98
C PRO A 140 -7.23 21.60 3.12
N PRO A 141 -7.17 22.89 3.48
CA PRO A 141 -8.00 23.42 4.56
C PRO A 141 -9.47 23.08 4.31
N ARG A 142 -10.16 22.58 5.34
CA ARG A 142 -11.61 22.38 5.27
C ARG A 142 -12.25 23.76 5.17
N GLU A 143 -12.83 24.08 4.03
CA GLU A 143 -13.80 25.19 3.95
C GLU A 143 -14.98 24.80 4.84
N LEU A 144 -15.24 25.64 5.85
CA LEU A 144 -16.38 25.57 6.77
C LEU A 144 -17.58 26.31 6.18
#